data_AF-A0A368VKV4-F1
#
_entry.id   AF-A0A368VKV4-F1
#
_cell.length_a   1.000
_cell.length_b   1.000
_cell.length_c   1.000
_cell.angle_alpha   90.00
_cell.angle_beta   90.00
_cell.angle_gamma   90.00
#
_symmetry.space_group_name_H-M   'P 1'
#
loop_
_entity.id
_entity.type
_entity.pdbx_description
1 polymer ?
#
loop_
_entity_poly.entity_id
_entity_poly.type
_entity_poly.pdbx_seq_one_letter_code
_entity_poly.pdbx_strand_id
1 'polypeptide(L)' 'MNDAMKHLRKLFENSYAGKDVLQNIEQTIAELEIYLAANPDDEIAQVQYRQFLGKRKDFFQVLTNDYDEDSDSEMHA' A
#
# COMPACT_ATOMS: atom_id res chain seq x y z
N MET A 1 -3.84 -17.51 -1.06
CA MET A 1 -3.87 -16.12 -0.52
C MET A 1 -2.52 -15.82 0.08
N ASN A 2 -1.77 -14.90 -0.55
CA ASN A 2 -0.37 -14.60 -0.27
C ASN A 2 -0.15 -14.13 1.18
N ASP A 3 0.86 -14.67 1.86
CA ASP A 3 1.24 -14.28 3.23
C ASP A 3 1.55 -12.78 3.38
N ALA A 4 1.95 -12.12 2.29
CA ALA A 4 2.12 -10.67 2.23
C ALA A 4 0.82 -9.91 2.57
N MET A 5 -0.34 -10.41 2.14
CA MET A 5 -1.64 -9.78 2.38
C MET A 5 -2.07 -9.92 3.84
N LYS A 6 -1.77 -11.08 4.47
CA LYS A 6 -1.98 -11.31 5.90
C LYS A 6 -1.10 -10.42 6.77
N HIS A 7 0.15 -10.20 6.35
CA HIS A 7 1.07 -9.31 7.05
C HIS A 7 0.61 -7.85 6.98
N LEU A 8 0.12 -7.41 5.82
CA LEU A 8 -0.43 -6.07 5.65
C LEU A 8 -1.67 -5.86 6.54
N ARG A 9 -2.59 -6.83 6.58
CA ARG A 9 -3.77 -6.79 7.45
C ARG A 9 -3.42 -6.64 8.93
N LYS A 10 -2.44 -7.40 9.42
CA LYS A 10 -1.94 -7.27 10.81
C LYS A 10 -1.29 -5.91 11.11
N LEU A 11 -0.67 -5.28 10.12
CA LEU A 11 -0.12 -3.93 10.27
C LEU A 11 -1.22 -2.87 10.35
N PHE A 12 -2.36 -3.11 9.71
CA PHE A 12 -3.54 -2.24 9.79
C PHE A 12 -4.28 -2.31 11.12
N GLU A 13 -4.45 -3.51 11.68
CA GLU A 13 -5.05 -3.72 13.01
C GLU A 13 -4.32 -2.89 14.10
N ASN A 14 -3.02 -2.65 13.90
CA ASN A 14 -2.25 -1.66 14.64
C ASN A 14 -2.28 -0.31 13.90
N SER A 15 -3.39 0.42 13.99
CA SER A 15 -3.69 1.67 13.24
C SER A 15 -2.59 2.74 13.18
N TYR A 16 -1.65 2.76 14.14
CA TYR A 16 -0.44 3.56 14.10
C TYR A 16 0.58 3.09 13.04
N ALA A 17 0.85 1.78 12.98
CA ALA A 17 1.80 1.19 12.03
C ALA A 17 1.29 1.24 10.58
N GLY A 18 -0.02 1.12 10.36
CA GLY A 18 -0.62 1.24 9.02
C GLY A 18 -0.40 2.62 8.40
N LYS A 19 -0.62 3.70 9.17
CA LYS A 19 -0.37 5.08 8.71
C LYS A 19 1.11 5.32 8.40
N ASP A 20 2.00 4.79 9.24
CA ASP A 20 3.44 4.87 9.01
C ASP A 20 3.85 4.13 7.73
N VAL A 21 3.24 2.99 7.42
CA VAL A 21 3.52 2.22 6.19
C VAL A 21 3.08 2.97 4.94
N LEU A 22 1.87 3.55 4.92
CA LEU A 22 1.42 4.34 3.78
C LEU A 22 2.29 5.58 3.58
N GLN A 23 2.62 6.29 4.66
CA GLN A 23 3.48 7.46 4.60
C GLN A 23 4.85 7.12 4.02
N ASN A 24 5.46 6.01 4.44
CA ASN A 24 6.71 5.52 3.88
C ASN A 24 6.59 5.19 2.39
N ILE A 25 5.49 4.55 1.97
CA ILE A 25 5.24 4.24 0.55
C ILE A 25 5.16 5.54 -0.28
N GLU A 26 4.35 6.52 0.15
CA GLU A 26 4.21 7.80 -0.56
C GLU A 26 5.54 8.58 -0.60
N GLN A 27 6.29 8.59 0.49
CA GLN A 27 7.59 9.25 0.54
C GLN A 27 8.56 8.61 -0.45
N THR A 28 8.67 7.29 -0.48
CA THR A 28 9.56 6.60 -1.42
C THR A 28 9.14 6.83 -2.88
N ILE A 29 7.84 6.88 -3.17
CA ILE A 29 7.34 7.22 -4.51
C ILE A 29 7.81 8.62 -4.92
N ALA A 30 7.66 9.61 -4.05
CA ALA A 30 8.07 10.99 -4.33
C ALA A 30 9.60 11.10 -4.57
N GLU A 31 10.40 10.40 -3.77
CA GLU A 31 11.86 10.34 -3.95
C GLU A 31 12.25 9.72 -5.30
N LEU A 32 11.56 8.65 -5.70
CA LEU A 32 11.77 7.99 -6.99
C LEU A 32 11.34 8.86 -8.18
N GLU A 33 10.27 9.63 -8.07
CA GLU A 33 9.84 10.57 -9.11
C GLU A 33 10.88 11.65 -9.37
N ILE A 34 11.46 12.22 -8.30
CA ILE A 34 12.54 13.20 -8.40
C ILE A 34 13.78 12.56 -9.04
N TYR A 35 14.14 11.35 -8.61
CA TYR A 35 15.30 10.65 -9.14
C TYR A 35 15.16 10.31 -10.64
N LEU A 36 14.00 9.78 -11.03
CA LEU A 36 13.71 9.39 -12.42
C LEU A 36 13.55 10.60 -13.34
N ALA A 37 13.16 11.76 -12.83
CA ALA A 37 13.17 13.00 -13.61
C ALA A 37 14.60 13.37 -14.06
N ALA A 38 15.62 13.06 -13.24
CA ALA A 38 17.02 13.25 -13.58
C ALA A 38 17.65 12.05 -14.31
N ASN A 39 17.14 10.84 -14.07
CA ASN A 39 17.69 9.57 -14.59
C ASN A 39 16.56 8.72 -15.23
N PRO A 40 15.99 9.17 -16.36
CA PRO A 40 14.79 8.54 -16.92
C PRO A 40 15.04 7.11 -17.39
N ASP A 41 16.28 6.76 -17.76
CA ASP A 41 16.65 5.45 -18.32
C ASP A 41 17.13 4.45 -17.25
N ASP A 42 17.10 4.81 -15.97
CA ASP A 42 17.43 3.86 -14.90
C ASP A 42 16.30 2.83 -14.74
N GLU A 43 16.48 1.68 -15.39
CA GLU A 43 15.53 0.58 -15.37
C GLU A 43 15.27 0.04 -13.95
N ILE A 44 16.26 0.09 -13.06
CA ILE A 44 16.13 -0.39 -11.68
C ILE A 44 15.20 0.56 -10.92
N ALA A 45 15.45 1.87 -11.00
CA ALA A 45 14.60 2.87 -10.37
C ALA A 45 13.17 2.84 -10.92
N GLN A 46 13.00 2.62 -12.24
CA GLN A 46 11.66 2.45 -12.83
C GLN A 46 10.92 1.21 -12.31
N VAL A 47 11.63 0.08 -12.16
CA VAL A 47 11.04 -1.15 -11.60
C VAL A 47 10.63 -0.91 -10.15
N GLN A 48 11.48 -0.27 -9.34
CA GLN A 48 11.15 0.06 -7.95
C GLN A 48 9.94 1.00 -7.88
N TYR A 49 9.88 2.02 -8.73
CA TYR A 49 8.74 2.93 -8.79
C TYR A 49 7.43 2.18 -9.06
N ARG A 50 7.40 1.31 -10.07
CA ARG A 50 6.23 0.46 -10.36
C ARG A 50 5.85 -0.45 -9.20
N GLN A 51 6.83 -1.02 -8.49
CA GLN A 51 6.58 -1.86 -7.32
C GLN A 51 5.93 -1.08 -6.18
N PHE A 52 6.40 0.14 -5.88
CA PHE A 52 5.82 0.97 -4.83
C PHE A 52 4.42 1.49 -5.20
N LEU A 53 4.17 1.81 -6.48
CA LEU A 53 2.81 2.08 -6.96
C LEU A 53 1.87 0.89 -6.74
N GLY A 54 2.36 -0.34 -6.96
CA GLY A 54 1.64 -1.56 -6.64
C GLY A 54 1.32 -1.69 -5.16
N LYS A 55 2.33 -1.51 -4.29
CA LYS A 55 2.14 -1.55 -2.82
C LYS A 55 1.14 -0.52 -2.33
N ARG A 56 1.14 0.70 -2.90
CA ARG A 56 0.15 1.74 -2.58
C ARG A 56 -1.26 1.28 -2.93
N LYS A 57 -1.45 0.71 -4.13
CA LYS A 57 -2.74 0.18 -4.57
C LYS A 57 -3.22 -0.96 -3.67
N ASP A 58 -2.33 -1.91 -3.35
CA ASP A 58 -2.65 -3.03 -2.47
C ASP A 58 -3.02 -2.57 -1.07
N PHE A 59 -2.33 -1.54 -0.55
CA PHE A 59 -2.64 -0.93 0.74
C PHE A 59 -4.05 -0.34 0.77
N PHE A 60 -4.42 0.44 -0.26
CA PHE A 60 -5.78 0.97 -0.37
C PHE A 60 -6.82 -0.13 -0.57
N GLN A 61 -6.52 -1.19 -1.32
CA GLN A 61 -7.44 -2.31 -1.50
C GLN A 61 -7.72 -3.04 -0.19
N VAL A 62 -6.71 -3.24 0.67
CA VAL A 62 -6.91 -3.79 2.02
C VAL A 62 -7.79 -2.86 2.85
N LEU A 63 -7.52 -1.55 2.80
CA LEU A 63 -8.29 -0.53 3.53
C LEU A 63 -9.76 -0.48 3.09
N THR A 64 -10.05 -0.62 1.80
CA THR A 64 -11.42 -0.66 1.26
C THR A 64 -12.13 -1.98 1.62
N ASN A 65 -11.44 -3.12 1.51
CA ASN A 65 -12.02 -4.42 1.83
C ASN A 65 -12.38 -4.57 3.33
N ASP A 66 -11.59 -4.00 4.24
CA ASP A 66 -11.92 -4.01 5.68
C ASP A 66 -13.17 -3.15 5.98
N TYR A 67 -13.49 -2.13 5.16
CA TYR A 67 -14.72 -1.33 5.30
C TYR A 67 -15.98 -2.04 4.75
N ASP A 68 -15.83 -2.86 3.71
CA ASP A 68 -16.94 -3.62 3.12
C ASP A 68 -17.30 -4.86 3.96
N GLU A 69 -16.34 -5.51 4.66
CA GLU A 69 -16.63 -6.65 5.55
C GLU A 69 -17.38 -6.25 6.84
N ASP A 70 -17.28 -5.00 7.30
CA ASP A 70 -18.03 -4.51 8.47
C ASP A 70 -19.46 -4.02 8.15
N SER A 71 -19.82 -3.87 6.87
CA SER A 71 -21.19 -3.49 6.46
C SER A 71 -22.16 -4.67 6.26
N ASP A 72 -21.71 -5.91 6.41
CA ASP A 72 -22.56 -7.12 6.32
C ASP A 72 -22.95 -7.70 7.70
N SER A 73 -22.83 -6.92 8.77
CA SER A 73 -23.22 -7.33 10.14
C SER A 73 -24.42 -6.57 10.69
N GLU A 74 -25.39 -6.20 9.83
CA GLU A 74 -26.68 -5.65 10.27
C GLU A 74 -27.85 -6.22 9.47
N MET A 75 -27.95 -7.55 9.32
CA MET A 75 -29.22 -8.17 8.89
C MET A 75 -29.40 -9.64 9.28
N HIS A 76 -29.07 -10.02 10.52
CA HIS A 76 -29.58 -11.27 11.08
C HIS A 76 -29.92 -11.16 12.58
N ALA A 77 -31.16 -10.73 12.87
CA ALA A 77 -32.11 -11.29 13.86
C ALA A 77 -33.14 -10.24 14.30
#